data_AF-A0A7S2WPW7-F1
#
_entry.id   AF-A0A7S2WPW7-F1
#
_cell.length_a   1.000
_cell.length_b   1.000
_cell.length_c   1.000
_cell.angle_alpha   90.00
_cell.angle_beta   90.00
_cell.angle_gamma   90.00
#
_symmetry.space_group_name_H-M   'P 1'
#
loop_
_entity.id
_entity.type
_entity.pdbx_description
1 polymer ?
#
loop_
_entity_poly.entity_id
_entity_poly.type
_entity_poly.pdbx_seq_one_letter_code
_entity_poly.pdbx_strand_id
1 'polypeptide(L)'
;VVMAGASLHYYCGIASIATRSAIGKALVRIYHDKREIQYVVLTSIQMLVQECPSAFTPFLHDFFVKGMDPSFTRMIKLEILTFLALEPNSIHAVLKELRGYIRHDDKRFVCASIRAVGRIAELARTVHDRHGVKVGNANQARHDANLIVLNCLYGISTITQSSENAMVIGECISTMQHILLLLLSDYNNSNNQIFHGDGVTDPHHVQSAAMRRLLLFVARSLKQPVNTEHCEEKNAFDGFHDHNCNDDETMTKLKNNIILLPAEKIAPALWILGEWLAHGSFHK
;
A
#
# COMPACT_ATOMS: atom_id res chain seq x y z
N VAL A 1 3.92 16.03 31.98
CA VAL A 1 5.37 16.34 31.95
C VAL A 1 6.04 15.79 30.69
N VAL A 2 6.07 14.46 30.47
CA VAL A 2 6.72 13.86 29.28
C VAL A 2 6.21 14.43 27.95
N MET A 3 4.88 14.53 27.78
CA MET A 3 4.29 15.12 26.57
C MET A 3 4.67 16.58 26.36
N ALA A 4 4.65 17.40 27.42
CA ALA A 4 5.06 18.80 27.36
C ALA A 4 6.55 18.94 27.01
N GLY A 5 7.41 18.08 27.57
CA GLY A 5 8.82 18.01 27.21
C GLY A 5 9.03 17.63 25.75
N ALA A 6 8.31 16.64 25.25
CA ALA A 6 8.35 16.24 23.84
C ALA A 6 7.89 17.38 22.92
N SER A 7 6.80 18.09 23.26
CA SER A 7 6.31 19.24 22.49
C SER A 7 7.29 20.41 22.48
N LEU A 8 7.87 20.76 23.64
CA LEU A 8 8.90 21.81 23.72
C LEU A 8 10.09 21.48 22.80
N HIS A 9 10.56 20.25 22.88
CA HIS A 9 11.66 19.77 22.07
C HIS A 9 11.32 19.73 20.58
N TYR A 10 10.08 19.41 20.21
CA TYR A 10 9.61 19.47 18.83
C TYR A 10 9.65 20.90 18.27
N TYR A 11 9.10 21.87 18.99
CA TYR A 11 8.98 23.25 18.49
C TYR A 11 10.26 24.09 18.64
N CYS A 12 11.04 23.87 19.68
CA CYS A 12 12.28 24.62 19.91
C CYS A 12 13.50 24.00 19.23
N GLY A 13 13.34 22.84 18.59
CA GLY A 13 14.40 22.09 17.94
C GLY A 13 15.27 21.30 18.91
N ILE A 14 15.56 20.04 18.57
CA ILE A 14 16.50 19.20 19.32
C ILE A 14 17.79 19.06 18.52
N ALA A 15 18.90 19.55 19.07
CA ALA A 15 20.21 19.38 18.44
C ALA A 15 20.81 17.98 18.65
N SER A 16 20.55 17.32 19.79
CA SER A 16 21.25 16.08 20.17
C SER A 16 20.48 14.80 19.83
N ILE A 17 21.19 13.83 19.23
CA ILE A 17 20.69 12.47 18.97
C ILE A 17 20.33 11.75 20.28
N ALA A 18 21.12 11.95 21.35
CA ALA A 18 20.88 11.34 22.65
C ALA A 18 19.55 11.81 23.25
N THR A 19 19.25 13.11 23.16
CA THR A 19 17.98 13.67 23.64
C THR A 19 16.80 13.13 22.85
N ARG A 20 16.92 13.02 21.52
CA ARG A 20 15.88 12.41 20.67
C ARG A 20 15.59 10.96 21.07
N SER A 21 16.64 10.16 21.27
CA SER A 21 16.51 8.77 21.72
C SER A 21 15.85 8.67 23.11
N ALA A 22 16.22 9.56 24.04
CA ALA A 22 15.61 9.61 25.37
C ALA A 22 14.12 9.97 25.33
N ILE A 23 13.72 10.92 24.47
CA ILE A 23 12.31 11.28 24.24
C ILE A 23 11.55 10.09 23.68
N GLY A 24 12.08 9.44 22.63
CA GLY A 24 11.48 8.25 22.03
C GLY A 24 11.23 7.15 23.07
N LYS A 25 12.25 6.84 23.88
CA LYS A 25 12.15 5.86 24.97
C LYS A 25 11.09 6.25 26.01
N ALA A 26 11.02 7.53 26.40
CA ALA A 26 10.05 8.00 27.38
C ALA A 26 8.61 7.92 26.85
N LEU A 27 8.38 8.28 25.58
CA LEU A 27 7.07 8.21 24.92
C LEU A 27 6.58 6.77 24.78
N VAL A 28 7.44 5.86 24.32
CA VAL A 28 7.09 4.43 24.21
C VAL A 28 6.78 3.82 25.58
N ARG A 29 7.51 4.23 26.64
CA ARG A 29 7.22 3.78 28.01
C ARG A 29 5.82 4.21 28.47
N ILE A 30 5.46 5.49 28.32
CA ILE A 30 4.14 5.98 28.79
C ILE A 30 3.00 5.48 27.91
N TYR A 31 3.26 5.17 26.63
CA TYR A 31 2.31 4.51 25.74
C TYR A 31 1.87 3.15 26.30
N HIS A 32 2.79 2.35 26.84
CA HIS A 32 2.43 1.04 27.42
C HIS A 32 1.81 1.12 28.82
N ASP A 33 2.00 2.21 29.55
CA ASP A 33 1.63 2.31 30.98
C ASP A 33 0.15 2.63 31.20
N LYS A 34 -0.38 3.70 30.58
CA LYS A 34 -1.70 4.25 30.92
C LYS A 34 -2.65 4.22 29.73
N ARG A 35 -3.69 3.39 29.81
CA ARG A 35 -4.73 3.26 28.76
C ARG A 35 -5.43 4.57 28.43
N GLU A 36 -5.64 5.44 29.42
CA GLU A 36 -6.33 6.73 29.27
C GLU A 36 -5.60 7.72 28.35
N ILE A 37 -4.26 7.65 28.30
CA ILE A 37 -3.43 8.57 27.51
C ILE A 37 -2.87 7.91 26.25
N GLN A 38 -3.09 6.61 26.05
CA GLN A 38 -2.51 5.83 24.94
C GLN A 38 -2.74 6.49 23.59
N TYR A 39 -3.97 6.95 23.34
CA TYR A 39 -4.31 7.62 22.09
C TYR A 39 -3.48 8.88 21.87
N VAL A 40 -3.47 9.79 22.86
CA VAL A 40 -2.78 11.08 22.79
C VAL A 40 -1.28 10.90 22.59
N VAL A 41 -0.69 9.94 23.33
CA VAL A 41 0.74 9.61 23.21
C VAL A 41 1.03 9.03 21.82
N LEU A 42 0.22 8.08 21.34
CA LEU A 42 0.44 7.41 20.07
C LEU A 42 0.32 8.38 18.87
N THR A 43 -0.65 9.29 18.89
CA THR A 43 -0.75 10.37 17.88
C THR A 43 0.46 11.31 17.94
N SER A 44 0.98 11.59 19.13
CA SER A 44 2.19 12.42 19.24
C SER A 44 3.44 11.69 18.73
N ILE A 45 3.54 10.37 18.95
CA ILE A 45 4.58 9.54 18.34
C ILE A 45 4.46 9.54 16.81
N GLN A 46 3.24 9.43 16.27
CA GLN A 46 2.97 9.48 14.82
C GLN A 46 3.46 10.79 14.18
N MET A 47 3.29 11.93 14.85
CA MET A 47 3.83 13.21 14.35
C MET A 47 5.36 13.24 14.47
N LEU A 48 5.90 12.79 15.60
CA LEU A 48 7.35 12.85 15.85
C LEU A 48 8.16 11.89 14.97
N VAL A 49 7.61 10.72 14.62
CA VAL A 49 8.30 9.74 13.80
C VAL A 49 8.50 10.24 12.36
N GLN A 50 7.67 11.17 11.88
CA GLN A 50 7.83 11.80 10.56
C GLN A 50 9.10 12.66 10.51
N GLU A 51 9.33 13.45 11.57
CA GLU A 51 10.49 14.36 11.66
C GLU A 51 11.77 13.65 12.14
N CYS A 52 11.65 12.70 13.07
CA CYS A 52 12.79 12.06 13.71
C CYS A 52 12.62 10.54 13.89
N PRO A 53 12.51 9.77 12.78
CA PRO A 53 12.22 8.33 12.85
C PRO A 53 13.31 7.52 13.60
N SER A 54 14.56 7.99 13.59
CA SER A 54 15.68 7.37 14.32
C SER A 54 15.47 7.30 15.85
N ALA A 55 14.64 8.17 16.42
CA ALA A 55 14.28 8.13 17.83
C ALA A 55 13.44 6.89 18.20
N PHE A 56 12.74 6.32 17.21
CA PHE A 56 11.75 5.26 17.40
C PHE A 56 12.14 3.93 16.75
N THR A 57 13.19 3.91 15.90
CA THR A 57 13.72 2.69 15.27
C THR A 57 13.96 1.52 16.23
N PRO A 58 14.53 1.71 17.45
CA PRO A 58 14.74 0.60 18.39
C PRO A 58 13.46 -0.06 18.89
N PHE A 59 12.30 0.61 18.75
CA PHE A 59 11.00 0.20 19.26
C PHE A 59 10.06 -0.29 18.14
N LEU A 60 10.60 -0.65 16.96
CA LEU A 60 9.79 -1.08 15.81
C LEU A 60 8.72 -2.12 16.18
N HIS A 61 9.12 -3.14 16.95
CA HIS A 61 8.23 -4.24 17.35
C HIS A 61 7.12 -3.80 18.32
N ASP A 62 7.31 -2.72 19.09
CA ASP A 62 6.28 -2.18 19.97
C ASP A 62 5.08 -1.63 19.19
N PHE A 63 5.30 -1.23 17.93
CA PHE A 63 4.28 -0.67 17.05
C PHE A 63 3.58 -1.73 16.19
N PHE A 64 3.88 -3.03 16.36
CA PHE A 64 3.08 -4.07 15.72
C PHE A 64 1.65 -4.07 16.26
N VAL A 65 0.71 -4.30 15.35
CA VAL A 65 -0.73 -4.27 15.63
C VAL A 65 -1.11 -5.55 16.35
N LYS A 66 -1.70 -5.40 17.53
CA LYS A 66 -2.20 -6.51 18.35
C LYS A 66 -3.66 -6.77 18.01
N GLY A 67 -4.11 -8.01 18.19
CA GLY A 67 -5.50 -8.40 17.88
C GLY A 67 -6.56 -7.61 18.65
N MET A 68 -6.23 -7.09 19.84
CA MET A 68 -7.14 -6.29 20.67
C MET A 68 -6.97 -4.77 20.51
N ASP A 69 -6.12 -4.32 19.58
CA ASP A 69 -5.96 -2.89 19.33
C ASP A 69 -7.24 -2.34 18.67
N PRO A 70 -7.80 -1.22 19.15
CA PRO A 70 -8.96 -0.58 18.53
C PRO A 70 -8.59 -0.01 17.14
N SER A 71 -9.59 0.15 16.26
CA SER A 71 -9.36 0.50 14.84
C SER A 71 -8.43 1.71 14.65
N PHE A 72 -8.63 2.80 15.41
CA PHE A 72 -7.75 3.98 15.34
C PHE A 72 -6.30 3.66 15.71
N THR A 73 -6.07 2.81 16.71
CA THR A 73 -4.71 2.43 17.15
C THR A 73 -4.02 1.62 16.06
N ARG A 74 -4.76 0.72 15.39
CA ARG A 74 -4.23 -0.06 14.27
C ARG A 74 -3.80 0.85 13.11
N MET A 75 -4.62 1.83 12.77
CA MET A 75 -4.32 2.79 11.70
C MET A 75 -3.08 3.63 12.01
N ILE A 76 -2.98 4.19 13.22
CA ILE A 76 -1.81 5.00 13.62
C ILE A 76 -0.54 4.14 13.66
N LYS A 77 -0.62 2.94 14.25
CA LYS A 77 0.51 2.01 14.27
C LYS A 77 1.00 1.66 12.88
N LEU A 78 0.09 1.38 11.95
CA LEU A 78 0.43 1.08 10.57
C LEU A 78 1.18 2.25 9.90
N GLU A 79 0.77 3.49 10.15
CA GLU A 79 1.50 4.65 9.64
C GLU A 79 2.89 4.80 10.27
N ILE A 80 3.00 4.63 11.59
CA ILE A 80 4.30 4.63 12.28
C ILE A 80 5.23 3.57 11.67
N LEU A 81 4.74 2.34 11.43
CA LEU A 81 5.52 1.27 10.80
C LEU A 81 6.04 1.66 9.42
N THR A 82 5.27 2.41 8.63
CA THR A 82 5.75 2.91 7.33
C THR A 82 6.88 3.93 7.46
N PHE A 83 6.88 4.78 8.49
CA PHE A 83 7.98 5.73 8.74
C PHE A 83 9.25 5.07 9.31
N LEU A 84 9.11 3.89 9.94
CA LEU A 84 10.23 3.16 10.54
C LEU A 84 10.92 2.17 9.59
N ALA A 85 10.41 1.99 8.38
CA ALA A 85 11.00 1.12 7.35
C ALA A 85 12.24 1.76 6.69
N LEU A 86 13.25 2.09 7.50
CA LEU A 86 14.45 2.85 7.10
C LEU A 86 15.67 2.00 6.74
N GLU A 87 15.71 0.76 7.22
CA GLU A 87 16.83 -0.17 7.03
C GLU A 87 16.31 -1.47 6.41
N PRO A 88 17.15 -2.22 5.66
CA PRO A 88 16.73 -3.46 5.00
C PRO A 88 16.05 -4.46 5.96
N ASN A 89 16.59 -4.60 7.18
CA ASN A 89 16.03 -5.48 8.21
C ASN A 89 14.64 -5.01 8.67
N SER A 90 14.45 -3.71 8.86
CA SER A 90 13.16 -3.12 9.24
C SER A 90 12.12 -3.29 8.14
N ILE A 91 12.51 -3.12 6.87
CA ILE A 91 11.62 -3.36 5.72
C ILE A 91 11.13 -4.81 5.72
N HIS A 92 12.02 -5.78 5.88
CA HIS A 92 11.64 -7.20 5.90
C HIS A 92 10.72 -7.52 7.08
N ALA A 93 11.03 -7.02 8.28
CA ALA A 93 10.21 -7.22 9.47
C ALA A 93 8.80 -6.64 9.29
N VAL A 94 8.70 -5.42 8.76
CA VAL A 94 7.43 -4.74 8.52
C VAL A 94 6.63 -5.49 7.45
N LEU A 95 7.19 -5.81 6.28
CA LEU A 95 6.48 -6.55 5.22
C LEU A 95 5.97 -7.92 5.70
N LYS A 96 6.76 -8.63 6.52
CA LYS A 96 6.36 -9.89 7.14
C LYS A 96 5.12 -9.72 8.01
N GLU A 97 5.06 -8.65 8.79
CA GLU A 97 3.93 -8.34 9.65
C GLU A 97 2.68 -7.93 8.85
N LEU A 98 2.83 -7.07 7.82
CA LEU A 98 1.71 -6.65 6.96
C LEU A 98 1.03 -7.83 6.25
N ARG A 99 1.75 -8.92 5.97
CA ARG A 99 1.15 -10.16 5.43
C ARG A 99 0.06 -10.72 6.35
N GLY A 100 0.22 -10.58 7.67
CA GLY A 100 -0.79 -10.95 8.65
C GLY A 100 -2.00 -10.02 8.61
N TYR A 101 -1.76 -8.71 8.45
CA TYR A 101 -2.82 -7.69 8.46
C TYR A 101 -3.81 -7.81 7.31
N ILE A 102 -3.38 -8.35 6.17
CA ILE A 102 -4.25 -8.56 5.00
C ILE A 102 -5.40 -9.53 5.30
N ARG A 103 -5.26 -10.41 6.29
CA ARG A 103 -6.29 -11.39 6.69
C ARG A 103 -7.27 -10.84 7.74
N HIS A 104 -7.15 -9.57 8.10
CA HIS A 104 -7.98 -8.95 9.13
C HIS A 104 -9.44 -8.77 8.66
N ASP A 105 -10.38 -8.76 9.63
CA ASP A 105 -11.81 -8.63 9.34
C ASP A 105 -12.19 -7.23 8.85
N ASP A 106 -11.62 -6.20 9.49
CA ASP A 106 -11.75 -4.78 9.10
C ASP A 106 -11.13 -4.50 7.72
N LYS A 107 -11.97 -4.40 6.69
CA LYS A 107 -11.54 -4.19 5.30
C LYS A 107 -10.89 -2.84 5.06
N ARG A 108 -11.23 -1.81 5.85
CA ARG A 108 -10.56 -0.50 5.75
C ARG A 108 -9.11 -0.62 6.21
N PHE A 109 -8.87 -1.36 7.28
CA PHE A 109 -7.52 -1.65 7.76
C PHE A 109 -6.73 -2.53 6.77
N VAL A 110 -7.38 -3.50 6.13
CA VAL A 110 -6.77 -4.31 5.05
C VAL A 110 -6.34 -3.42 3.87
N CYS A 111 -7.21 -2.53 3.40
CA CYS A 111 -6.87 -1.57 2.34
C CYS A 111 -5.71 -0.65 2.75
N ALA A 112 -5.74 -0.11 3.97
CA ALA A 112 -4.63 0.70 4.48
C ALA A 112 -3.32 -0.09 4.51
N SER A 113 -3.37 -1.37 4.87
CA SER A 113 -2.19 -2.26 4.89
C SER A 113 -1.67 -2.51 3.47
N ILE A 114 -2.54 -2.78 2.50
CA ILE A 114 -2.15 -2.94 1.09
C ILE A 114 -1.49 -1.65 0.56
N ARG A 115 -2.04 -0.48 0.89
CA ARG A 115 -1.43 0.81 0.55
C ARG A 115 -0.05 0.97 1.18
N ALA A 116 0.09 0.59 2.44
CA ALA A 116 1.36 0.61 3.15
C ALA A 116 2.40 -0.32 2.49
N VAL A 117 2.01 -1.51 2.00
CA VAL A 117 2.89 -2.39 1.19
C VAL A 117 3.42 -1.65 -0.04
N GLY A 118 2.56 -0.92 -0.77
CA GLY A 118 2.98 -0.11 -1.91
C GLY A 118 4.04 0.94 -1.55
N ARG A 119 3.82 1.68 -0.45
CA ARG A 119 4.79 2.67 0.05
C ARG A 119 6.10 2.02 0.48
N ILE A 120 6.05 0.86 1.15
CA ILE A 120 7.25 0.15 1.59
C ILE A 120 8.02 -0.42 0.40
N ALA A 121 7.36 -0.86 -0.66
CA ALA A 121 8.01 -1.30 -1.88
C ALA A 121 8.83 -0.17 -2.54
N GLU A 122 8.28 1.05 -2.57
CA GLU A 122 9.00 2.24 -3.03
C GLU A 122 10.18 2.59 -2.11
N LEU A 123 9.94 2.60 -0.79
CA LEU A 123 10.99 2.85 0.20
C LEU A 123 12.12 1.82 0.11
N ALA A 124 11.80 0.55 -0.15
CA ALA A 124 12.79 -0.51 -0.29
C ALA A 124 13.84 -0.19 -1.34
N ARG A 125 13.43 0.33 -2.51
CA ARG A 125 14.39 0.78 -3.54
C ARG A 125 15.31 1.88 -3.02
N THR A 126 14.73 2.93 -2.44
CA THR A 126 15.53 4.07 -1.94
C THR A 126 16.49 3.67 -0.80
N VAL A 127 16.06 2.78 0.09
CA VAL A 127 16.85 2.32 1.24
C VAL A 127 17.96 1.39 0.79
N HIS A 128 17.65 0.43 -0.10
CA HIS A 128 18.64 -0.48 -0.64
C HIS A 128 19.67 0.25 -1.51
N ASP A 129 19.27 1.24 -2.32
CA ASP A 129 20.22 2.04 -3.10
C ASP A 129 21.21 2.79 -2.17
N ARG A 130 20.70 3.43 -1.12
CA ARG A 130 21.55 4.11 -0.11
C ARG A 130 22.46 3.12 0.62
N HIS A 131 21.95 1.94 0.94
CA HIS A 131 22.73 0.90 1.62
C HIS A 131 23.80 0.30 0.70
N GLY A 132 23.47 0.04 -0.56
CA GLY A 132 24.38 -0.47 -1.59
C GLY A 132 25.54 0.49 -1.85
N VAL A 133 25.28 1.80 -1.89
CA VAL A 133 26.33 2.82 -2.00
C VAL A 133 27.26 2.81 -0.78
N LYS A 134 26.72 2.67 0.44
CA LYS A 134 27.53 2.61 1.68
C LYS A 134 28.42 1.36 1.75
N VAL A 135 27.91 0.22 1.29
CA VAL A 135 28.61 -1.08 1.36
C VAL A 135 29.52 -1.32 0.15
N GLY A 136 29.31 -0.60 -0.96
CA GLY A 136 30.04 -0.79 -2.22
C GLY A 136 29.46 -1.86 -3.14
N ASN A 137 28.25 -2.37 -2.84
CA ASN A 137 27.57 -3.44 -3.59
C ASN A 137 26.23 -2.95 -4.19
N ALA A 138 26.26 -1.85 -4.94
CA ALA A 138 25.05 -1.20 -5.46
C ALA A 138 24.20 -2.11 -6.35
N ASN A 139 24.83 -2.93 -7.22
CA ASN A 139 24.11 -3.83 -8.11
C ASN A 139 23.33 -4.91 -7.34
N GLN A 140 23.95 -5.51 -6.33
CA GLN A 140 23.29 -6.50 -5.47
C GLN A 140 22.15 -5.86 -4.69
N ALA A 141 22.36 -4.67 -4.12
CA ALA A 141 21.32 -3.99 -3.36
C ALA A 141 20.10 -3.64 -4.23
N ARG A 142 20.32 -3.21 -5.48
CA ARG A 142 19.25 -2.95 -6.45
C ARG A 142 18.52 -4.24 -6.84
N HIS A 143 19.24 -5.35 -7.03
CA HIS A 143 18.64 -6.66 -7.27
C HIS A 143 17.75 -7.10 -6.09
N ASP A 144 18.25 -6.98 -4.86
CA ASP A 144 17.50 -7.33 -3.64
C ASP A 144 16.24 -6.47 -3.50
N ALA A 145 16.33 -5.18 -3.80
CA ALA A 145 15.18 -4.28 -3.79
C ALA A 145 14.12 -4.71 -4.82
N ASN A 146 14.55 -5.04 -6.04
CA ASN A 146 13.65 -5.50 -7.10
C ASN A 146 12.94 -6.80 -6.72
N LEU A 147 13.63 -7.74 -6.07
CA LEU A 147 13.02 -8.95 -5.53
C LEU A 147 11.96 -8.64 -4.47
N ILE A 148 12.21 -7.68 -3.57
CA ILE A 148 11.21 -7.25 -2.57
C ILE A 148 9.97 -6.69 -3.26
N VAL A 149 10.15 -5.82 -4.26
CA VAL A 149 9.06 -5.20 -5.01
C VAL A 149 8.25 -6.26 -5.78
N LEU A 150 8.91 -7.22 -6.43
CA LEU A 150 8.26 -8.34 -7.13
C LEU A 150 7.47 -9.24 -6.17
N ASN A 151 8.02 -9.54 -4.99
CA ASN A 151 7.31 -10.31 -3.96
C ASN A 151 6.05 -9.58 -3.47
N CYS A 152 6.11 -8.26 -3.31
CA CYS A 152 4.94 -7.45 -2.98
C CYS A 152 3.89 -7.52 -4.10
N LEU A 153 4.32 -7.39 -5.37
CA LEU A 153 3.44 -7.50 -6.54
C LEU A 153 2.76 -8.86 -6.65
N TYR A 154 3.50 -9.94 -6.39
CA TYR A 154 2.98 -11.30 -6.37
C TYR A 154 1.93 -11.49 -5.25
N GLY A 155 2.23 -10.98 -4.05
CA GLY A 155 1.30 -10.99 -2.92
C GLY A 155 0.00 -10.25 -3.25
N ILE A 156 0.09 -9.02 -3.78
CA ILE A 156 -1.06 -8.20 -4.20
C ILE A 156 -1.86 -8.89 -5.30
N SER A 157 -1.18 -9.49 -6.28
CA SER A 157 -1.83 -10.28 -7.32
C SER A 157 -2.62 -11.43 -6.69
N THR A 158 -2.01 -12.20 -5.78
CA THR A 158 -2.67 -13.33 -5.12
C THR A 158 -3.93 -12.88 -4.36
N ILE A 159 -3.86 -11.76 -3.63
CA ILE A 159 -5.01 -11.18 -2.92
C ILE A 159 -6.13 -10.80 -3.88
N THR A 160 -5.78 -10.25 -5.04
CA THR A 160 -6.75 -9.89 -6.09
C THR A 160 -7.51 -11.10 -6.64
N GLN A 161 -6.92 -12.30 -6.54
CA GLN A 161 -7.55 -13.56 -6.96
C GLN A 161 -8.43 -14.17 -5.86
N SER A 162 -8.05 -14.01 -4.59
CA SER A 162 -8.71 -14.67 -3.47
C SER A 162 -9.77 -13.83 -2.78
N SER A 163 -9.73 -12.50 -2.94
CA SER A 163 -10.67 -11.58 -2.30
C SER A 163 -11.95 -11.45 -3.10
N GLU A 164 -13.10 -11.47 -2.42
CA GLU A 164 -14.41 -11.14 -3.02
C GLU A 164 -14.81 -9.68 -2.76
N ASN A 165 -14.08 -8.98 -1.89
CA ASN A 165 -14.41 -7.62 -1.50
C ASN A 165 -13.91 -6.58 -2.52
N ALA A 166 -14.84 -5.80 -3.08
CA ALA A 166 -14.57 -4.77 -4.08
C ALA A 166 -13.60 -3.68 -3.60
N MET A 167 -13.70 -3.26 -2.34
CA MET A 167 -12.83 -2.22 -1.77
C MET A 167 -11.37 -2.69 -1.69
N VAL A 168 -11.17 -3.94 -1.24
CA VAL A 168 -9.85 -4.57 -1.15
C VAL A 168 -9.24 -4.72 -2.54
N ILE A 169 -10.00 -5.23 -3.51
CA ILE A 169 -9.53 -5.37 -4.89
C ILE A 169 -9.22 -4.01 -5.53
N GLY A 170 -10.07 -3.00 -5.32
CA GLY A 170 -9.84 -1.65 -5.84
C GLY A 170 -8.54 -1.03 -5.31
N GLU A 171 -8.21 -1.28 -4.04
CA GLU A 171 -6.92 -0.89 -3.48
C GLU A 171 -5.77 -1.72 -4.05
N CYS A 172 -5.92 -3.05 -4.15
CA CYS A 172 -4.91 -3.92 -4.76
C CYS A 172 -4.54 -3.48 -6.18
N ILE A 173 -5.52 -3.10 -7.01
CA ILE A 173 -5.24 -2.64 -8.37
C ILE A 173 -4.48 -1.31 -8.36
N SER A 174 -4.86 -0.39 -7.47
CA SER A 174 -4.14 0.88 -7.28
C SER A 174 -2.67 0.65 -6.92
N THR A 175 -2.43 -0.23 -5.95
CA THR A 175 -1.08 -0.55 -5.48
C THR A 175 -0.29 -1.33 -6.52
N MET A 176 -0.96 -2.21 -7.27
CA MET A 176 -0.37 -2.95 -8.39
C MET A 176 0.07 -2.02 -9.52
N GLN A 177 -0.74 -1.02 -9.88
CA GLN A 177 -0.36 0.04 -10.83
C GLN A 177 0.88 0.80 -10.35
N HIS A 178 0.88 1.23 -9.08
CA HIS A 178 2.02 1.92 -8.48
C HIS A 178 3.30 1.10 -8.57
N ILE A 179 3.25 -0.17 -8.16
CA ILE A 179 4.42 -1.06 -8.18
C ILE A 179 4.91 -1.34 -9.61
N LEU A 180 4.01 -1.52 -10.57
CA LEU A 180 4.39 -1.71 -11.97
C LEU A 180 5.09 -0.47 -12.54
N LEU A 181 4.63 0.73 -12.20
CA LEU A 181 5.31 1.98 -12.56
C LEU A 181 6.69 2.10 -11.93
N LEU A 182 6.87 1.68 -10.67
CA LEU A 182 8.18 1.64 -10.03
C LEU A 182 9.15 0.77 -10.83
N LEU A 183 8.74 -0.44 -11.21
CA LEU A 183 9.56 -1.38 -11.98
C LEU A 183 9.84 -0.89 -13.41
N LEU A 184 8.87 -0.21 -14.04
CA LEU A 184 9.05 0.39 -15.35
C LEU A 184 10.07 1.55 -15.32
N SER A 185 10.07 2.36 -14.25
CA SER A 185 11.06 3.43 -14.09
C SER A 185 12.51 2.91 -14.06
N ASP A 186 12.75 1.67 -13.61
CA ASP A 186 14.09 1.07 -13.65
C ASP A 186 14.57 0.79 -15.07
N TYR A 187 13.65 0.40 -15.97
CA TYR A 187 13.94 0.11 -17.38
C TYR A 187 14.43 1.35 -18.14
N ASN A 188 13.81 2.51 -17.89
CA ASN A 188 14.18 3.76 -18.57
C ASN A 188 15.56 4.28 -18.13
N ASN A 189 15.96 4.04 -16.87
CA ASN A 189 17.27 4.45 -16.38
C ASN A 189 18.41 3.57 -16.93
N SER A 190 18.16 2.29 -17.23
CA SER A 190 19.17 1.43 -17.86
C SER A 190 19.43 1.77 -19.33
N ASN A 191 18.48 2.40 -20.03
CA ASN A 191 18.65 2.75 -21.46
C ASN A 191 19.68 3.88 -21.70
N ASN A 192 20.12 4.58 -20.65
CA ASN A 192 21.16 5.61 -20.73
C ASN A 192 22.58 5.11 -20.40
N GLN A 193 22.76 3.82 -20.11
CA GLN A 193 24.09 3.21 -19.97
C GLN A 193 24.19 2.00 -20.90
N ILE A 194 25.26 1.99 -21.71
CA ILE A 194 25.60 0.93 -22.65
C ILE A 194 25.93 -0.35 -21.86
N PHE A 195 24.90 -1.09 -21.45
CA PHE A 195 25.00 -2.45 -20.89
C PHE A 195 23.84 -3.27 -21.45
N HIS A 196 24.17 -4.13 -22.42
CA HIS A 196 23.28 -5.18 -22.89
C HIS A 196 23.13 -6.24 -21.79
N GLY A 197 21.95 -6.27 -21.15
CA GLY A 197 21.52 -7.33 -20.25
C GLY A 197 21.64 -7.00 -18.77
N ASP A 198 20.60 -6.38 -18.19
CA ASP A 198 19.90 -6.93 -17.01
C ASP A 198 18.58 -6.17 -16.85
N GLY A 199 17.54 -6.63 -17.56
CA GLY A 199 16.18 -6.24 -17.17
C GLY A 199 15.90 -6.69 -15.74
N VAL A 200 14.83 -6.18 -15.11
CA VAL A 200 14.40 -6.72 -13.82
C VAL A 200 14.22 -8.23 -13.97
N THR A 201 15.08 -9.02 -13.32
CA THR A 201 14.98 -10.48 -13.32
C THR A 201 13.67 -10.85 -12.67
N ASP A 202 12.75 -11.44 -13.45
CA ASP A 202 11.42 -11.84 -13.02
C ASP A 202 11.27 -13.36 -13.17
N PRO A 203 11.75 -14.16 -12.20
CA PRO A 203 11.83 -15.63 -12.31
C PRO A 203 10.48 -16.32 -12.49
N HIS A 204 9.38 -15.63 -12.18
CA HIS A 204 8.03 -16.18 -12.19
C HIS A 204 7.08 -15.43 -13.11
N HIS A 205 7.60 -14.55 -13.98
CA HIS A 205 6.82 -13.69 -14.86
C HIS A 205 5.68 -12.95 -14.11
N VAL A 206 5.95 -12.55 -12.87
CA VAL A 206 5.03 -11.87 -11.95
C VAL A 206 4.48 -10.59 -12.59
N GLN A 207 5.33 -9.85 -13.29
CA GLN A 207 4.94 -8.63 -13.98
C GLN A 207 3.88 -8.93 -15.06
N SER A 208 4.11 -9.97 -15.88
CA SER A 208 3.15 -10.37 -16.92
C SER A 208 1.81 -10.84 -16.33
N ALA A 209 1.84 -11.56 -15.20
CA ALA A 209 0.64 -12.02 -14.50
C ALA A 209 -0.15 -10.85 -13.91
N ALA A 210 0.54 -9.85 -13.35
CA ALA A 210 -0.06 -8.61 -12.85
C ALA A 210 -0.67 -7.79 -14.00
N MET A 211 0.03 -7.64 -15.13
CA MET A 211 -0.46 -6.95 -16.32
C MET A 211 -1.72 -7.60 -16.89
N ARG A 212 -1.75 -8.93 -17.03
CA ARG A 212 -2.94 -9.66 -17.50
C ARG A 212 -4.14 -9.42 -16.60
N ARG A 213 -3.95 -9.40 -15.28
CA ARG A 213 -5.02 -9.08 -14.33
C ARG A 213 -5.52 -7.65 -14.51
N LEU A 214 -4.61 -6.69 -14.58
CA LEU A 214 -4.94 -5.29 -14.79
C LEU A 214 -5.72 -5.09 -16.11
N LEU A 215 -5.30 -5.75 -17.19
CA LEU A 215 -6.03 -5.78 -18.46
C LEU A 215 -7.45 -6.35 -18.31
N LEU A 216 -7.63 -7.43 -17.56
CA LEU A 216 -8.96 -8.00 -17.30
C LEU A 216 -9.89 -7.00 -16.57
N PHE A 217 -9.37 -6.26 -15.58
CA PHE A 217 -10.16 -5.24 -14.88
C PHE A 217 -10.49 -4.04 -15.78
N VAL A 218 -9.54 -3.58 -16.60
CA VAL A 218 -9.78 -2.51 -17.59
C VAL A 218 -10.83 -2.95 -18.60
N ALA A 219 -10.69 -4.14 -19.18
CA ALA A 219 -11.64 -4.68 -20.17
C ALA A 219 -13.06 -4.83 -19.57
N ARG A 220 -13.17 -5.31 -18.33
CA ARG A 220 -14.46 -5.39 -17.61
C ARG A 220 -15.06 -4.00 -17.37
N SER A 221 -14.22 -3.02 -17.03
CA SER A 221 -14.68 -1.66 -16.77
C SER A 221 -15.15 -0.94 -18.04
N LEU A 222 -14.51 -1.20 -19.18
CA LEU A 222 -14.90 -0.65 -20.48
C LEU A 222 -16.12 -1.35 -21.10
N LYS A 223 -16.42 -2.60 -20.73
CA LYS A 223 -17.53 -3.38 -21.28
C LYS A 223 -18.88 -3.06 -20.61
N GLN A 224 -18.90 -2.31 -19.50
CA GLN A 224 -20.16 -1.87 -18.91
C GLN A 224 -20.69 -0.64 -19.66
N PRO A 225 -21.99 -0.62 -20.02
CA PRO A 225 -22.61 0.61 -20.47
C PRO A 225 -22.56 1.63 -19.32
N VAL A 226 -22.07 2.83 -19.62
CA VAL A 226 -22.22 3.99 -18.73
C VAL A 226 -23.73 4.23 -18.61
N ASN A 227 -24.38 3.64 -17.61
CA ASN A 227 -25.73 4.03 -17.25
C ASN A 227 -25.64 5.39 -16.57
N THR A 228 -25.68 6.43 -17.39
CA THR A 228 -25.94 7.80 -16.97
C THR A 228 -27.37 7.87 -16.46
N GLU A 229 -27.63 7.44 -15.23
CA GLU A 229 -28.89 7.78 -14.56
C GLU A 229 -28.83 9.27 -14.20
N HIS A 230 -29.34 10.09 -15.12
CA HIS A 230 -29.87 11.40 -14.80
C HIS A 230 -30.90 11.23 -13.67
N CYS A 231 -30.64 11.84 -12.53
CA CYS A 231 -31.67 12.11 -11.53
C CYS A 231 -32.65 13.14 -12.12
N GLU A 232 -33.63 12.68 -12.90
CA GLU A 232 -34.86 13.44 -13.11
C GLU A 232 -35.81 13.14 -11.95
N GLU A 233 -35.99 14.13 -11.06
CA GLU A 233 -37.15 14.21 -10.19
C GLU A 233 -38.43 14.15 -11.05
N LYS A 234 -39.21 13.08 -10.93
CA LYS A 234 -40.62 13.07 -11.31
C LYS A 234 -41.46 12.56 -10.15
N ASN A 235 -42.06 13.52 -9.46
CA ASN A 235 -43.25 13.34 -8.64
C ASN A 235 -44.38 12.75 -9.50
N ALA A 236 -45.02 11.65 -9.06
CA ALA A 236 -46.47 11.44 -9.15
C ALA A 236 -46.87 10.05 -8.62
N PHE A 237 -47.55 10.09 -7.47
CA PHE A 237 -48.82 9.43 -7.12
C PHE A 237 -49.44 8.38 -8.08
N ASP A 238 -49.87 7.29 -7.43
CA ASP A 238 -50.95 6.32 -7.73
C ASP A 238 -50.77 5.17 -8.73
N GLY A 239 -51.23 3.98 -8.31
CA GLY A 239 -51.60 2.89 -9.22
C GLY A 239 -51.22 1.48 -8.76
N PHE A 240 -52.16 0.80 -8.11
CA PHE A 240 -52.17 -0.65 -7.84
C PHE A 240 -52.04 -1.45 -9.15
N HIS A 241 -51.11 -2.41 -9.24
CA HIS A 241 -51.27 -3.60 -10.09
C HIS A 241 -50.44 -4.76 -9.55
N ASP A 242 -51.14 -5.87 -9.34
CA ASP A 242 -50.64 -7.17 -8.94
C ASP A 242 -50.20 -7.95 -10.20
N HIS A 243 -48.94 -8.42 -10.26
CA HIS A 243 -48.53 -9.61 -11.02
C HIS A 243 -47.05 -10.00 -10.76
N ASN A 244 -46.89 -11.11 -10.04
CA ASN A 244 -45.87 -12.17 -10.12
C ASN A 244 -44.70 -12.02 -11.14
N CYS A 245 -43.45 -12.06 -10.66
CA CYS A 245 -42.38 -12.88 -11.25
C CYS A 245 -41.14 -13.00 -10.34
N ASN A 246 -40.82 -14.25 -9.96
CA ASN A 246 -39.50 -14.69 -9.55
C ASN A 246 -38.52 -14.45 -10.71
N ASP A 247 -37.56 -13.53 -10.59
CA ASP A 247 -36.27 -13.50 -11.32
C ASP A 247 -35.44 -12.23 -11.03
N ASP A 248 -36.02 -11.17 -10.45
CA ASP A 248 -35.31 -9.92 -10.19
C ASP A 248 -34.38 -9.94 -8.96
N GLU A 249 -34.63 -10.81 -7.98
CA GLU A 249 -33.80 -10.89 -6.77
C GLU A 249 -32.45 -11.60 -7.01
N THR A 250 -32.35 -12.40 -8.08
CA THR A 250 -31.11 -13.08 -8.49
C THR A 250 -30.31 -12.25 -9.50
N MET A 251 -30.97 -11.50 -10.40
CA MET A 251 -30.28 -10.55 -11.30
C MET A 251 -29.74 -9.31 -10.58
N THR A 252 -30.35 -8.87 -9.48
CA THR A 252 -29.81 -7.79 -8.63
C THR A 252 -28.61 -8.26 -7.79
N LYS A 253 -28.56 -9.54 -7.39
CA LYS A 253 -27.38 -10.13 -6.74
C LYS A 253 -26.21 -10.37 -7.71
N LEU A 254 -26.49 -10.59 -9.00
CA LEU A 254 -25.46 -10.78 -10.04
C LEU A 254 -24.89 -9.47 -10.61
N LYS A 255 -25.65 -8.35 -10.57
CA LYS A 255 -25.13 -7.02 -10.94
C LYS A 255 -24.20 -6.40 -9.88
N ASN A 256 -24.24 -6.88 -8.64
CA ASN A 256 -23.62 -6.20 -7.49
C ASN A 256 -22.14 -6.53 -7.19
N ASN A 257 -21.45 -7.34 -8.00
CA ASN A 257 -20.02 -7.67 -7.76
C ASN A 257 -19.11 -7.48 -8.99
N ILE A 258 -19.49 -6.62 -9.95
CA ILE A 258 -18.54 -6.21 -10.99
C ILE A 258 -17.69 -5.07 -10.42
N ILE A 259 -16.49 -5.43 -10.00
CA ILE A 259 -15.52 -4.48 -9.44
C ILE A 259 -15.00 -3.63 -10.60
N LEU A 260 -15.57 -2.45 -10.72
CA LEU A 260 -15.18 -1.46 -11.71
C LEU A 260 -13.98 -0.67 -11.21
N LEU A 261 -13.04 -0.45 -12.12
CA LEU A 261 -11.98 0.50 -11.87
C LEU A 261 -12.56 1.92 -11.95
N PRO A 262 -12.35 2.78 -10.95
CA PRO A 262 -12.71 4.19 -11.06
C PRO A 262 -12.14 4.79 -12.34
N ALA A 263 -12.88 5.69 -13.02
CA ALA A 263 -12.46 6.28 -14.28
C ALA A 263 -11.04 6.91 -14.21
N GLU A 264 -10.71 7.53 -13.07
CA GLU A 264 -9.39 8.10 -12.77
C GLU A 264 -8.24 7.10 -12.85
N LYS A 265 -8.51 5.81 -12.60
CA LYS A 265 -7.52 4.74 -12.60
C LYS A 265 -7.44 3.99 -13.94
N ILE A 266 -8.36 4.24 -14.88
CA ILE A 266 -8.39 3.59 -16.20
C ILE A 266 -7.30 4.15 -17.11
N ALA A 267 -7.14 5.48 -17.16
CA ALA A 267 -6.12 6.10 -18.02
C ALA A 267 -4.68 5.68 -17.63
N PRO A 268 -4.27 5.71 -16.34
CA PRO A 268 -2.98 5.16 -15.92
C PRO A 268 -2.83 3.67 -16.23
N ALA A 269 -3.90 2.88 -16.08
CA ALA A 269 -3.89 1.46 -16.42
C ALA A 269 -3.60 1.24 -17.92
N LEU A 270 -4.29 1.97 -18.79
CA LEU A 270 -4.12 1.89 -20.24
C LEU A 270 -2.73 2.37 -20.67
N TRP A 271 -2.20 3.42 -20.03
CA TRP A 271 -0.83 3.89 -20.27
C TRP A 271 0.19 2.79 -19.96
N ILE A 272 0.10 2.20 -18.76
CA ILE A 272 1.01 1.12 -18.34
C ILE A 272 0.92 -0.08 -19.28
N LEU A 273 -0.30 -0.46 -19.70
CA LEU A 273 -0.50 -1.54 -20.66
C LEU A 273 0.09 -1.21 -22.03
N GLY A 274 -0.08 0.03 -22.51
CA GLY A 274 0.47 0.49 -23.77
C GLY A 274 2.00 0.44 -23.78
N GLU A 275 2.63 0.96 -22.74
CA GLU A 275 4.08 0.94 -22.57
C GLU A 275 4.61 -0.49 -22.48
N TRP A 276 3.90 -1.36 -21.74
CA TRP A 276 4.25 -2.78 -21.66
C TRP A 276 4.13 -3.50 -23.00
N LEU A 277 3.11 -3.20 -23.80
CA LEU A 277 2.96 -3.76 -25.15
C LEU A 277 4.03 -3.24 -26.11
N ALA A 278 4.42 -1.97 -25.99
CA ALA A 278 5.48 -1.35 -26.78
C ALA A 278 6.84 -2.01 -26.51
N HIS A 279 7.16 -2.29 -25.25
CA HIS A 279 8.40 -2.98 -24.87
C HIS A 279 8.34 -4.51 -24.98
N GLY A 280 7.15 -5.11 -24.89
CA GLY A 280 6.93 -6.56 -24.91
C GLY A 280 7.12 -7.23 -26.28
N SER A 281 7.36 -6.46 -27.35
CA SER A 281 7.53 -7.00 -28.70
C SER A 281 8.92 -7.59 -29.01
N PHE A 282 9.85 -7.64 -28.04
CA PHE A 282 11.22 -8.13 -28.28
C PHE A 282 11.68 -9.37 -27.50
N HIS A 283 10.81 -10.04 -26.74
CA HIS A 283 11.15 -11.34 -26.15
C HIS A 283 10.13 -12.42 -26.55
N LYS A 284 10.28 -12.90 -27.78
CA LYS A 284 9.93 -14.28 -28.16
C LYS A 284 11.11 -15.19 -27.83
#